data_AF-A0A969D3V6-F1
#
_entry.id   AF-A0A969D3V6-F1
#
_cell.length_a   1.000
_cell.length_b   1.000
_cell.length_c   1.000
_cell.angle_alpha   90.00
_cell.angle_beta   90.00
_cell.angle_gamma   90.00
#
_symmetry.space_group_name_H-M   'P 1'
#
loop_
_entity.id
_entity.type
_entity.pdbx_description
1 polymer ?
#
loop_
_entity_poly.entity_id
_entity_poly.type
_entity_poly.pdbx_seq_one_letter_code
_entity_poly.pdbx_strand_id
1 'polypeptide(L)'
;MFNKSNAKLSAKPIAEAALEFVAATEELTGPLDQWKVRASSKGADGLQHVRMQQFHQGVKVWGGDIVAHANGQQITMSAAAWCRTSRASM
;
A
#
# COMPACT_ATOMS: atom_id res chain seq x y z
N MET A 1 18.55 -0.59 -10.05
CA MET A 1 17.89 0.70 -10.37
C MET A 1 16.45 0.59 -9.90
N PHE A 2 16.04 1.34 -8.88
CA PHE A 2 14.69 1.28 -8.30
C PHE A 2 13.74 2.15 -9.13
N ASN A 3 12.78 1.54 -9.81
CA ASN A 3 11.79 2.24 -10.61
C ASN A 3 10.70 2.82 -9.68
N LYS A 4 10.89 4.06 -9.23
CA LYS A 4 9.87 4.83 -8.50
C LYS A 4 8.80 5.27 -9.51
N SER A 5 7.73 4.50 -9.63
CA SER A 5 6.57 4.84 -10.46
C SER A 5 5.86 6.08 -9.91
N ASN A 6 6.08 7.22 -10.56
CA ASN A 6 5.36 8.47 -10.33
C ASN A 6 3.91 8.35 -10.83
N ALA A 7 3.00 7.85 -9.99
CA ALA A 7 1.57 7.96 -10.26
C ALA A 7 1.15 9.43 -10.13
N LYS A 8 0.88 10.09 -11.26
CA LYS A 8 0.35 11.46 -11.31
C LYS A 8 -1.06 11.41 -10.69
N LEU A 9 -1.26 12.10 -9.56
CA LEU A 9 -2.56 12.30 -8.91
C LEU A 9 -3.48 13.16 -9.80
N SER A 10 -3.98 12.63 -10.91
CA SER A 10 -4.99 13.31 -11.72
C SER A 10 -6.39 12.92 -11.24
N ALA A 11 -7.02 13.83 -10.50
CA ALA A 11 -8.45 13.90 -10.16
C ALA A 11 -9.08 12.77 -9.29
N LYS A 12 -8.35 11.71 -8.93
CA LYS A 12 -8.86 10.67 -8.03
C LYS A 12 -8.60 11.01 -6.55
N PRO A 13 -9.49 10.64 -5.61
CA PRO A 13 -9.21 10.75 -4.19
C PRO A 13 -7.91 9.99 -3.86
N ILE A 14 -7.04 10.59 -3.05
CA ILE A 14 -5.71 10.04 -2.69
C ILE A 14 -5.78 8.58 -2.23
N ALA A 15 -6.88 8.20 -1.59
CA ALA A 15 -7.16 6.84 -1.14
C ALA A 15 -7.25 5.82 -2.29
N GLU A 16 -7.87 6.19 -3.41
CA GLU A 16 -8.01 5.34 -4.60
C GLU A 16 -6.68 5.21 -5.35
N ALA A 17 -5.96 6.33 -5.50
CA ALA A 17 -4.61 6.32 -6.08
C ALA A 17 -3.63 5.47 -5.25
N ALA A 18 -3.77 5.46 -3.92
CA ALA A 18 -3.00 4.59 -3.05
C ALA A 18 -3.32 3.10 -3.27
N LEU A 19 -4.60 2.75 -3.46
CA LEU A 19 -4.98 1.37 -3.77
C LEU A 19 -4.40 0.89 -5.10
N GLU A 20 -4.47 1.73 -6.14
CA GLU A 20 -3.87 1.43 -7.45
C GLU A 20 -2.35 1.25 -7.34
N PHE A 21 -1.68 2.11 -6.58
CA PHE A 21 -0.25 2.01 -6.36
C PHE A 21 0.15 0.69 -5.68
N VAL A 22 -0.57 0.31 -4.61
CA VAL A 22 -0.30 -0.95 -3.90
C VAL A 22 -0.61 -2.16 -4.77
N ALA A 23 -1.74 -2.15 -5.48
CA ALA A 23 -2.12 -3.25 -6.37
C ALA A 23 -1.14 -3.43 -7.54
N ALA A 24 -0.51 -2.35 -8.01
CA ALA A 24 0.53 -2.40 -9.03
C ALA A 24 1.92 -2.81 -8.50
N THR A 25 2.09 -2.90 -7.17
CA THR A 25 3.36 -3.26 -6.55
C THR A 25 3.41 -4.78 -6.32
N GLU A 26 4.03 -5.51 -7.24
CA GLU A 26 4.16 -6.98 -7.17
C GLU A 26 4.89 -7.48 -5.91
N GLU A 27 5.75 -6.65 -5.30
CA GLU A 27 6.42 -7.00 -4.04
C GLU A 27 5.45 -7.07 -2.84
N LEU A 28 4.29 -6.41 -2.95
CA LEU A 28 3.30 -6.26 -1.88
C LEU A 28 2.01 -7.01 -2.16
N THR A 29 1.69 -7.24 -3.44
CA THR A 29 0.48 -7.93 -3.89
C THR A 29 0.84 -9.26 -4.55
N GLY A 30 0.23 -10.34 -4.06
CA GLY A 30 0.22 -11.63 -4.72
C GLY A 30 -1.09 -11.87 -5.51
N PRO A 31 -1.17 -12.97 -6.27
CA PRO A 31 -2.42 -13.40 -6.90
C PRO A 31 -3.53 -13.52 -5.85
N LEU A 32 -4.73 -13.02 -6.18
CA LEU A 32 -5.93 -13.05 -5.32
C LEU A 32 -5.87 -12.15 -4.08
N ASP A 33 -4.83 -11.33 -3.92
CA ASP A 33 -4.77 -10.30 -2.90
C ASP A 33 -5.65 -9.12 -3.29
N GLN A 34 -6.28 -8.57 -2.26
CA GLN A 34 -7.20 -7.46 -2.33
C GLN A 34 -6.82 -6.46 -1.24
N TRP A 35 -6.88 -5.18 -1.56
CA TRP A 35 -6.58 -4.12 -0.62
C TRP A 35 -7.83 -3.30 -0.35
N LYS A 36 -8.05 -2.93 0.92
CA LYS A 36 -9.15 -2.04 1.32
C LYS A 36 -8.62 -0.92 2.18
N VAL A 37 -9.03 0.31 1.88
CA VAL A 37 -8.70 1.48 2.70
C VAL A 37 -9.45 1.39 4.03
N ARG A 38 -8.71 1.53 5.12
CA ARG A 38 -9.24 1.54 6.49
C ARG A 38 -9.41 2.95 7.03
N ALA A 39 -8.42 3.80 6.77
CA ALA A 39 -8.40 5.16 7.28
C ALA A 39 -7.58 6.05 6.34
N SER A 40 -7.97 7.31 6.24
CA SER A 40 -7.19 8.35 5.58
C SER A 40 -7.16 9.56 6.51
N SER A 41 -5.98 9.99 6.90
CA SER A 41 -5.80 11.11 7.82
C SER A 41 -4.59 11.93 7.42
N LYS A 42 -4.65 13.24 7.61
CA LYS A 42 -3.48 14.09 7.46
C LYS A 42 -2.65 14.00 8.75
N GLY A 43 -1.39 13.58 8.62
CA GLY A 43 -0.46 13.50 9.73
C GLY A 43 0.05 14.88 10.16
N ALA A 44 0.66 14.93 11.35
CA ALA A 44 1.34 16.14 11.85
C ALA A 44 2.59 16.52 11.03
N ASP A 45 3.10 15.58 10.23
CA ASP A 45 4.14 15.76 9.23
C ASP A 45 3.67 16.51 7.96
N GLY A 46 2.37 16.83 7.89
CA GLY A 46 1.77 17.50 6.73
C GLY A 46 1.45 16.56 5.56
N LEU A 47 1.73 15.26 5.69
CA LEU A 47 1.47 14.25 4.67
C LEU A 47 0.09 13.61 4.85
N GLN A 48 -0.54 13.18 3.76
CA GLN A 48 -1.75 12.37 3.83
C GLN A 48 -1.36 10.90 4.04
N HIS A 49 -1.79 10.33 5.16
CA HIS A 49 -1.55 8.93 5.51
C HIS A 49 -2.79 8.12 5.13
N VAL A 50 -2.64 7.21 4.18
CA VAL A 50 -3.69 6.26 3.80
C VAL A 50 -3.31 4.88 4.32
N ARG A 51 -4.08 4.37 5.29
CA ARG A 51 -3.92 3.02 5.83
C ARG A 51 -4.78 2.03 5.05
N MET A 52 -4.17 0.93 4.65
CA MET A 52 -4.81 -0.13 3.87
C MET A 52 -4.63 -1.49 4.56
N GLN A 53 -5.66 -2.32 4.45
CA GLN A 53 -5.70 -3.68 4.95
C GLN A 53 -5.64 -4.65 3.78
N GLN A 54 -4.74 -5.63 3.86
CA GLN A 54 -4.72 -6.76 2.94
C GLN A 54 -5.80 -7.80 3.27
N PHE A 55 -6.41 -8.32 2.21
CA PHE A 55 -7.26 -9.50 2.22
C PHE A 55 -6.74 -10.47 1.17
N HIS A 56 -6.68 -11.75 1.49
CA HIS A 56 -6.38 -12.81 0.54
C HIS A 56 -7.65 -13.65 0.36
N GLN A 57 -8.18 -13.73 -0.87
CA GLN A 57 -9.44 -14.44 -1.14
C GLN A 57 -10.60 -14.04 -0.21
N GLY A 58 -10.68 -12.75 0.16
CA GLY A 58 -11.69 -12.23 1.08
C GLY A 58 -11.41 -12.46 2.57
N VAL A 59 -10.34 -13.18 2.93
CA VAL A 59 -9.90 -13.38 4.32
C VAL A 59 -8.93 -12.28 4.71
N LYS A 60 -9.18 -11.64 5.87
CA LYS A 60 -8.31 -10.59 6.40
C LYS A 60 -6.93 -11.16 6.74
N VAL A 61 -5.86 -10.59 6.18
CA VAL A 61 -4.48 -10.93 6.54
C VAL A 61 -4.07 -10.09 7.74
N TRP A 62 -3.75 -10.75 8.86
CA TRP A 62 -3.25 -10.07 10.05
C TRP A 62 -1.76 -9.75 9.89
N GLY A 63 -1.36 -8.51 10.18
CA GLY A 63 0.01 -8.03 9.94
C GLY A 63 0.28 -7.60 8.49
N GLY A 64 -0.69 -7.75 7.58
CA GLY A 64 -0.66 -7.24 6.21
C GLY A 64 -1.20 -5.82 6.11
N ASP A 65 -0.74 -4.94 7.00
CA ASP A 65 -1.21 -3.55 7.08
C ASP A 65 -0.16 -2.62 6.46
N ILE A 66 -0.60 -1.74 5.57
CA ILE A 66 0.29 -0.86 4.82
C ILE A 66 -0.14 0.60 4.95
N VAL A 67 0.84 1.51 5.04
CA VAL A 67 0.60 2.95 5.02
C VAL A 67 1.25 3.58 3.79
N ALA A 68 0.44 4.29 2.99
CA ALA A 68 0.93 5.16 1.94
C ALA A 68 0.93 6.61 2.43
N HIS A 69 2.05 7.30 2.22
CA HIS A 69 2.23 8.72 2.44
C HIS A 69 2.08 9.46 1.12
N ALA A 70 1.15 10.41 1.04
CA ALA A 70 0.97 11.24 -0.14
C ALA A 70 1.14 12.72 0.18
N ASN A 71 1.88 13.45 -0.66
CA ASN A 71 2.09 14.89 -0.53
C ASN A 71 1.41 15.68 -1.66
N GLY A 72 0.19 15.32 -2.07
CA GLY A 72 -0.56 16.00 -3.14
C GLY A 72 0.05 15.92 -4.55
N GLN A 73 1.34 15.61 -4.68
CA GLN A 73 2.08 15.49 -5.93
C GLN A 73 2.72 14.11 -6.10
N GLN A 74 3.02 13.41 -5.01
CA GLN A 74 3.68 12.11 -5.00
C GLN A 74 3.08 11.19 -3.93
N ILE A 75 3.07 9.90 -4.22
CA ILE A 75 2.73 8.82 -3.27
C ILE A 75 4.01 8.05 -2.99
N THR A 76 4.31 7.85 -1.72
CA THR A 76 5.43 7.05 -1.23
C THR A 76 4.90 6.05 -0.21
N MET A 77 5.51 4.87 -0.15
CA MET A 77 5.05 3.81 0.75
C MET A 77 5.98 3.62 1.93
N SER A 78 5.38 3.30 3.07
CA SER A 78 6.06 2.72 4.21
C SER A 78 5.33 1.42 4.54
N ALA A 79 5.85 0.31 4.01
CA ALA A 79 5.36 -1.00 4.37
C ALA A 79 5.93 -1.37 5.75
N ALA A 80 5.05 -1.65 6.71
CA ALA A 80 5.44 -2.41 7.89
C ALA A 80 5.57 -3.88 7.46
N ALA A 81 6.66 -4.22 6.78
CA ALA A 81 6.93 -5.58 6.37
C ALA A 81 7.24 -6.43 7.61
N TRP A 82 6.25 -7.17 8.10
CA TRP A 82 6.50 -8.25 9.05
C TRP A 82 6.25 -9.60 8.36
N CYS A 83 7.36 -10.32 8.19
CA CYS A 83 7.51 -11.71 7.77
C CYS A 83 7.37 -12.06 6.27
N ARG A 84 8.51 -12.00 5.56
CA ARG A 84 8.80 -12.94 4.45
C ARG A 84 10.22 -13.49 4.59
N THR A 85 10.45 -14.33 5.59
CA THR A 85 11.56 -15.29 5.60
C THR A 85 11.10 -16.61 6.20
N SER A 86 10.42 -17.43 5.40
CA SER A 86 10.51 -18.88 5.52
C SER A 86 10.49 -19.48 4.12
N ARG A 87 11.62 -19.31 3.42
CA ARG A 87 11.98 -20.18 2.31
C ARG A 87 12.31 -21.53 2.94
N ALA A 88 11.33 -22.42 3.00
CA ALA A 88 11.58 -23.83 3.19
C ALA A 88 12.37 -24.31 1.97
N SER A 89 13.61 -24.74 2.18
CA SER A 89 14.39 -25.49 1.22
C SER A 89 14.84 -26.77 1.92
N MET A 90 14.26 -27.87 1.44
CA MET A 90 14.72 -29.27 1.40
C MET A 90 15.44 -29.83 2.62
#